data_AF-A0A445G9X0-F1
#
_entry.id   AF-A0A445G9X0-F1
#
_cell.length_a   1.000
_cell.length_b   1.000
_cell.length_c   1.000
_cell.angle_alpha   90.00
_cell.angle_beta   90.00
_cell.angle_gamma   90.00
#
_symmetry.space_group_name_H-M   'P 1'
#
loop_
_entity.id
_entity.type
_entity.pdbx_description
1 polymer ?
#
loop_
_entity_poly.entity_id
_entity_poly.type
_entity_poly.pdbx_seq_one_letter_code
_entity_poly.pdbx_strand_id
1 'polypeptide(L)'
;MSRCLIQAALVLNASRRFRYTLDLRKEEEKEQKKHLIRAHAQVIRAALLFRLAGERELVISTAVSPPTPVGDYDIGLEQLVSMSTDQNISALHQYGGIRGLSNLIKSNPDKGISGDDAHLLKRKNAFGTNTYPRKKEEVSGGFYGKLDKI
;
A
#
# COMPACT_ATOMS: atom_id res chain seq x y z
N MET A 1 61.65 7.59 -57.76
CA MET A 1 60.26 8.08 -57.57
C MET A 1 59.42 7.20 -56.64
N SER A 2 59.60 5.88 -56.61
CA SER A 2 58.75 4.92 -55.89
C SER A 2 58.74 5.04 -54.35
N ARG A 3 59.86 5.40 -53.69
CA ARG A 3 59.89 5.59 -52.22
C ARG A 3 59.08 6.78 -51.73
N CYS A 4 58.98 7.85 -52.50
CA CYS A 4 58.21 9.04 -52.13
C CYS A 4 56.71 8.75 -52.09
N LEU A 5 56.20 7.96 -53.05
CA LEU A 5 54.80 7.52 -53.08
C LEU A 5 54.45 6.63 -51.88
N ILE A 6 55.35 5.72 -51.50
CA ILE A 6 55.16 4.86 -50.32
C ILE A 6 55.12 5.71 -49.04
N GLN A 7 56.05 6.66 -48.89
CA GLN A 7 56.10 7.54 -47.73
C GLN A 7 54.83 8.39 -47.61
N ALA A 8 54.37 8.97 -48.73
CA ALA A 8 53.14 9.74 -48.79
C ALA A 8 51.91 8.89 -48.43
N ALA A 9 51.83 7.66 -48.97
CA ALA A 9 50.74 6.73 -48.67
C ALA A 9 50.69 6.32 -47.19
N LEU A 10 51.85 6.08 -46.55
CA LEU A 10 51.92 5.75 -45.12
C LEU A 10 51.41 6.90 -44.24
N VAL A 11 51.82 8.14 -44.52
CA VAL A 11 51.38 9.32 -43.76
C VAL A 11 49.88 9.57 -43.94
N LEU A 12 49.36 9.41 -45.15
CA LEU A 12 47.93 9.53 -45.43
C LEU A 12 47.12 8.42 -44.75
N ASN A 13 47.61 7.18 -44.75
CA ASN A 13 46.96 6.05 -44.07
C ASN A 13 46.95 6.25 -42.55
N ALA A 14 48.07 6.66 -41.97
CA ALA A 14 48.16 7.00 -40.55
C ALA A 14 47.16 8.10 -40.19
N SER A 15 47.13 9.20 -40.96
CA SER A 15 46.19 10.32 -40.75
C SER A 15 44.72 9.89 -40.88
N ARG A 16 44.40 9.01 -41.85
CA ARG A 16 43.06 8.41 -41.97
C ARG A 16 42.72 7.57 -40.74
N ARG A 17 43.65 6.74 -40.26
CA ARG A 17 43.45 5.88 -39.09
C ARG A 17 43.26 6.67 -37.80
N PHE A 18 44.02 7.75 -37.59
CA PHE A 18 43.83 8.63 -36.43
C PHE A 18 42.44 9.25 -36.38
N ARG A 19 41.92 9.72 -37.53
CA ARG A 19 40.55 10.25 -37.60
C ARG A 19 39.52 9.16 -37.34
N TYR A 20 39.70 7.99 -37.96
CA TYR A 20 38.78 6.88 -37.80
C TYR A 20 38.65 6.41 -36.34
N THR A 21 39.76 6.24 -35.62
CA THR A 21 39.70 5.83 -34.21
C THR A 21 39.07 6.89 -33.31
N LEU A 22 39.27 8.17 -33.65
CA LEU A 22 38.63 9.29 -32.96
C LEU A 22 37.12 9.33 -33.22
N ASP A 23 36.69 9.14 -34.46
CA ASP A 23 35.27 9.13 -34.84
C ASP A 23 34.54 7.92 -34.26
N LEU A 24 35.17 6.73 -34.25
CA LEU A 24 34.63 5.54 -33.60
C LEU A 24 34.33 5.79 -32.12
N ARG A 25 35.29 6.37 -31.38
CA ARG A 25 35.11 6.69 -29.96
C ARG A 25 33.98 7.69 -29.73
N LYS A 26 33.89 8.73 -30.57
CA LYS A 26 32.81 9.72 -30.49
C LYS A 26 31.43 9.10 -30.71
N GLU A 27 31.31 8.15 -31.65
CA GLU A 27 30.03 7.50 -31.91
C GLU A 27 29.65 6.52 -30.79
N GLU A 28 30.61 5.78 -30.25
CA GLU A 28 30.40 4.93 -29.09
C GLU A 28 29.90 5.72 -27.87
N GLU A 29 30.53 6.86 -27.56
CA GLU A 29 30.11 7.74 -26.46
C GLU A 29 28.68 8.29 -26.65
N LYS A 30 28.29 8.59 -27.90
CA LYS A 30 26.92 9.03 -28.20
C LYS A 30 25.91 7.91 -27.97
N GLU A 31 26.22 6.69 -28.43
CA GLU A 31 25.33 5.55 -28.24
C GLU A 31 25.18 5.19 -26.76
N GLN A 32 26.27 5.22 -25.99
CA GLN A 32 26.22 5.02 -24.53
C GLN A 32 25.31 6.08 -23.86
N LYS A 33 25.43 7.35 -24.23
CA LYS A 33 24.57 8.43 -23.71
C LYS A 33 23.10 8.20 -24.08
N LYS A 34 22.80 7.82 -25.32
CA LYS A 34 21.42 7.50 -25.74
C LYS A 34 20.86 6.32 -24.94
N HIS A 35 21.66 5.28 -24.70
CA HIS A 35 21.26 4.13 -23.90
C HIS A 35 20.94 4.53 -22.45
N LEU A 36 21.81 5.34 -21.83
CA LEU A 36 21.61 5.86 -20.48
C LEU A 36 20.32 6.67 -20.34
N ILE A 37 20.06 7.57 -21.30
CA ILE A 37 18.84 8.40 -21.32
C ILE A 37 17.60 7.52 -21.43
N ARG A 38 17.62 6.51 -22.32
CA ARG A 38 16.50 5.56 -22.48
C ARG A 38 16.25 4.76 -21.20
N ALA A 39 17.31 4.25 -20.56
CA ALA A 39 17.20 3.52 -19.30
C ALA A 39 16.60 4.39 -18.19
N HIS A 40 17.07 5.63 -18.04
CA HIS A 40 16.49 6.56 -17.06
C HIS A 40 15.02 6.87 -17.34
N ALA A 41 14.64 7.09 -18.61
CA ALA A 41 13.26 7.30 -18.99
C ALA A 41 12.36 6.10 -18.65
N GLN A 42 12.86 4.87 -18.86
CA GLN A 42 12.14 3.66 -18.47
C GLN A 42 11.94 3.56 -16.96
N VAL A 43 12.97 3.87 -16.16
CA VAL A 43 12.87 3.88 -14.69
C VAL A 43 11.83 4.89 -14.21
N ILE A 44 11.87 6.12 -14.72
CA ILE A 44 10.88 7.16 -14.38
C ILE A 44 9.48 6.71 -14.77
N ARG A 45 9.30 6.16 -15.98
CA ARG A 45 8.00 5.65 -16.45
C ARG A 45 7.47 4.52 -15.57
N ALA A 46 8.32 3.57 -15.19
CA ALA A 46 7.96 2.49 -14.29
C ALA A 46 7.55 3.02 -12.91
N ALA A 47 8.32 3.93 -12.32
CA ALA A 47 8.01 4.53 -11.03
C ALA A 47 6.65 5.26 -11.03
N LEU A 48 6.33 6.01 -12.09
CA LEU A 48 5.02 6.66 -12.24
C LEU A 48 3.89 5.64 -12.35
N LEU A 49 4.07 4.57 -13.13
CA LEU A 49 3.07 3.50 -13.25
C LEU A 49 2.84 2.79 -11.92
N PHE A 50 3.89 2.53 -11.13
CA PHE A 50 3.76 1.93 -9.80
C PHE A 50 2.96 2.82 -8.85
N ARG A 51 3.21 4.14 -8.86
CA ARG A 51 2.42 5.09 -8.05
C ARG A 51 0.94 5.08 -8.45
N LEU A 52 0.66 5.19 -9.75
CA LEU A 52 -0.71 5.18 -10.25
C LEU A 52 -1.43 3.84 -9.99
N ALA A 53 -0.72 2.72 -10.08
CA ALA A 53 -1.27 1.41 -9.74
C ALA A 53 -1.57 1.29 -8.25
N GLY A 54 -0.66 1.74 -7.37
CA GLY A 54 -0.90 1.77 -5.92
C GLY A 54 -2.07 2.67 -5.54
N GLU A 55 -2.22 3.84 -6.17
CA GLU A 55 -3.39 4.71 -5.99
C GLU A 55 -4.70 4.03 -6.44
N ARG A 56 -4.69 3.30 -7.56
CA ARG A 56 -5.86 2.56 -8.04
C ARG A 56 -6.20 1.37 -7.18
N GLU A 57 -5.21 0.66 -6.65
CA GLU A 57 -5.43 -0.43 -5.71
C GLU A 57 -6.05 0.10 -4.41
N LEU A 58 -5.60 1.26 -3.92
CA LEU A 58 -6.27 1.98 -2.84
C LEU A 58 -7.73 2.31 -3.20
N VAL A 59 -8.01 2.77 -4.42
CA VAL A 59 -9.38 3.09 -4.90
C VAL A 59 -10.27 1.86 -5.08
N ILE A 60 -9.73 0.72 -5.56
CA ILE A 60 -10.48 -0.51 -5.79
C ILE A 60 -10.74 -1.26 -4.46
N SER A 61 -9.80 -1.20 -3.51
CA SER A 61 -10.05 -1.63 -2.12
C SER A 61 -10.94 -0.64 -1.35
N THR A 62 -11.22 0.54 -1.90
CA THR A 62 -12.29 1.44 -1.44
C THR A 62 -13.63 1.25 -2.14
N ALA A 63 -13.86 0.13 -2.85
CA ALA A 63 -15.21 -0.35 -3.11
C ALA A 63 -15.82 -0.85 -1.78
N VAL A 64 -16.03 0.08 -0.85
CA VAL A 64 -16.66 -0.16 0.43
C VAL A 64 -18.11 -0.53 0.10
N SER A 65 -18.54 -1.71 0.58
CA SER A 65 -19.93 -2.12 0.54
C SER A 65 -20.81 -0.94 0.99
N PRO A 66 -21.92 -0.64 0.29
CA PRO A 66 -22.80 0.46 0.66
C PRO A 66 -23.12 0.39 2.17
N PRO A 67 -23.27 1.54 2.86
CA PRO A 67 -23.62 1.57 4.27
C PRO A 67 -24.82 0.66 4.50
N THR A 68 -24.62 -0.45 5.22
CA THR A 68 -25.71 -1.33 5.58
C THR A 68 -26.30 -0.73 6.85
N PRO A 69 -27.49 -0.10 6.79
CA PRO A 69 -28.07 0.50 7.98
C PRO A 69 -28.39 -0.61 8.98
N VAL A 70 -27.87 -0.48 10.20
CA VAL A 70 -28.13 -1.40 11.31
C VAL A 70 -29.00 -0.67 12.32
N GLY A 71 -30.31 -0.92 12.25
CA GLY A 71 -31.31 -0.27 13.09
C GLY A 71 -31.36 1.24 12.81
N ASP A 72 -31.11 2.04 13.84
CA ASP A 72 -31.13 3.51 13.79
C ASP A 72 -29.78 4.12 13.35
N TYR A 73 -28.78 3.32 12.98
CA TYR A 73 -27.44 3.78 12.61
C TYR A 73 -27.15 3.52 11.13
N ASP A 74 -26.55 4.51 10.48
CA ASP A 74 -26.26 4.50 9.04
C ASP A 74 -24.96 3.73 8.72
N ILE A 75 -24.28 3.16 9.72
CA ILE A 75 -23.03 2.40 9.56
C ILE A 75 -23.06 1.13 10.42
N GLY A 76 -22.63 0.01 9.85
CA GLY A 76 -22.59 -1.28 10.51
C GLY A 76 -21.30 -1.56 11.30
N LEU A 77 -21.35 -2.53 12.21
CA LEU A 77 -20.19 -2.99 12.97
C LEU A 77 -19.06 -3.50 12.06
N GLU A 78 -19.39 -4.31 11.06
CA GLU A 78 -18.40 -4.90 10.14
C GLU A 78 -17.59 -3.84 9.39
N GLN A 79 -18.23 -2.73 9.01
CA GLN A 79 -17.59 -1.60 8.33
C GLN A 79 -16.64 -0.85 9.27
N LEU A 80 -17.03 -0.65 10.54
CA LEU A 80 -16.16 -0.05 11.54
C LEU A 80 -14.94 -0.93 11.85
N VAL A 81 -15.15 -2.25 11.90
CA VAL A 81 -14.10 -3.24 12.15
C VAL A 81 -13.11 -3.29 11.00
N SER A 82 -13.57 -3.33 9.74
CA SER A 82 -12.67 -3.36 8.58
C SER A 82 -11.82 -2.09 8.51
N MET A 83 -12.42 -0.93 8.76
CA MET A 83 -11.70 0.35 8.80
C MET A 83 -10.60 0.38 9.87
N SER A 84 -10.90 -0.13 11.08
CA SER A 84 -9.93 -0.15 12.18
C SER A 84 -8.86 -1.22 12.02
N THR A 85 -9.19 -2.37 11.43
CA THR A 85 -8.28 -3.51 11.28
C THR A 85 -7.26 -3.24 10.17
N ASP A 86 -7.72 -2.71 9.04
CA ASP A 86 -6.88 -2.46 7.87
C ASP A 86 -6.25 -1.05 7.87
N GLN A 87 -6.45 -0.29 8.95
CA GLN A 87 -6.03 1.12 9.06
C GLN A 87 -6.43 1.95 7.82
N ASN A 88 -7.66 1.73 7.33
CA ASN A 88 -8.12 2.27 6.06
C ASN A 88 -8.51 3.76 6.18
N ILE A 89 -7.52 4.64 6.07
CA ILE A 89 -7.69 6.11 6.12
C ILE A 89 -8.58 6.61 4.96
N SER A 90 -8.53 5.93 3.81
CA SER A 90 -9.34 6.27 2.64
C SER A 90 -10.84 6.10 2.92
N ALA A 91 -11.24 4.97 3.53
CA ALA A 91 -12.61 4.74 3.97
C ALA A 91 -13.05 5.79 5.01
N LEU A 92 -12.19 6.15 5.96
CA LEU A 92 -12.47 7.22 6.93
C LEU A 92 -12.76 8.57 6.23
N HIS A 93 -11.98 8.93 5.21
CA HIS A 93 -12.23 10.14 4.42
C HIS A 93 -13.56 10.07 3.66
N GLN A 94 -13.92 8.92 3.09
CA GLN A 94 -15.18 8.73 2.38
C GLN A 94 -16.41 8.94 3.28
N TYR A 95 -16.33 8.50 4.54
CA TYR A 95 -17.39 8.75 5.52
C TYR A 95 -17.41 10.17 6.09
N GLY A 96 -16.68 11.12 5.50
CA GLY A 96 -16.62 12.51 5.95
C GLY A 96 -15.69 12.72 7.14
N GLY A 97 -14.70 11.84 7.33
CA GLY A 97 -13.73 11.88 8.42
C GLY A 97 -14.36 11.59 9.78
N ILE A 98 -13.69 12.05 10.84
CA ILE A 98 -14.12 11.85 12.24
C ILE A 98 -15.53 12.43 12.47
N ARG A 99 -15.80 13.61 11.92
CA ARG A 99 -17.08 14.32 12.11
C ARG A 99 -18.23 13.69 11.34
N GLY A 100 -17.96 13.13 10.15
CA GLY A 100 -18.96 12.38 9.42
C GLY A 100 -19.27 11.04 10.09
N LEU A 101 -18.25 10.30 10.53
CA LEU A 101 -18.44 9.09 11.33
C LEU A 101 -19.20 9.35 12.64
N SER A 102 -18.88 10.42 13.35
CA SER A 102 -19.58 10.75 14.60
C SER A 102 -21.07 10.96 14.37
N ASN A 103 -21.45 11.58 13.25
CA ASN A 103 -22.85 11.72 12.87
C ASN A 103 -23.51 10.37 12.56
N LEU A 104 -22.82 9.50 11.80
CA LEU A 104 -23.31 8.16 11.43
C LEU A 104 -23.56 7.26 12.66
N ILE A 105 -22.69 7.32 13.68
CA ILE A 105 -22.85 6.57 14.94
C ILE A 105 -23.57 7.37 16.06
N LYS A 106 -24.13 8.53 15.71
CA LYS A 106 -24.82 9.46 16.62
C LYS A 106 -24.04 9.73 17.91
N SER A 107 -22.73 9.98 17.79
CA SER A 107 -21.85 10.41 18.87
C SER A 107 -21.31 11.81 18.62
N ASN A 108 -20.85 12.45 19.69
CA ASN A 108 -20.11 13.70 19.60
C ASN A 108 -18.64 13.42 19.98
N PRO A 109 -17.65 13.88 19.20
CA PRO A 109 -16.24 13.65 19.51
C PRO A 109 -15.78 14.37 20.79
N ASP A 110 -16.38 15.52 21.14
CA ASP A 110 -16.02 16.33 22.30
C ASP A 110 -16.85 15.96 23.53
N LYS A 111 -18.15 15.71 23.34
CA LYS A 111 -19.12 15.47 24.42
C LYS A 111 -19.49 14.01 24.64
N GLY A 112 -19.06 13.11 23.76
CA GLY A 112 -19.39 11.69 23.82
C GLY A 112 -20.83 11.38 23.45
N ILE A 113 -21.41 10.37 24.11
CA ILE A 113 -22.78 9.88 23.89
C ILE A 113 -23.69 10.33 25.03
N SER A 114 -24.99 10.50 24.74
CA SER A 114 -25.99 10.76 25.78
C SER A 114 -26.17 9.52 26.67
N GLY A 115 -26.30 9.72 27.99
CA GLY A 115 -26.50 8.68 29.00
C GLY A 115 -27.94 8.16 29.12
N ASP A 116 -28.74 8.27 28.06
CA ASP A 116 -30.11 7.76 28.04
C ASP A 116 -30.11 6.23 27.87
N ASP A 117 -30.76 5.52 28.78
CA ASP A 117 -30.80 4.06 28.81
C ASP A 117 -31.38 3.45 27.53
N ALA A 118 -32.38 4.12 26.93
CA ALA A 118 -32.97 3.68 25.67
C ALA A 118 -31.96 3.77 24.52
N HIS A 119 -31.17 4.83 24.47
CA HIS A 119 -30.10 5.00 23.48
C HIS A 119 -28.96 4.00 23.68
N LEU A 120 -28.59 3.71 24.93
CA LEU A 120 -27.57 2.71 25.25
C LEU A 120 -28.00 1.30 24.85
N LEU A 121 -29.27 0.94 25.09
CA LEU A 121 -29.80 -0.37 24.71
C LEU A 121 -29.82 -0.57 23.19
N LYS A 122 -30.23 0.46 22.43
CA LYS A 122 -30.16 0.44 20.95
C LYS A 122 -28.72 0.24 20.46
N ARG A 123 -27.77 0.95 21.07
CA ARG A 123 -26.34 0.82 20.72
C ARG A 123 -25.81 -0.59 21.01
N LYS A 124 -26.17 -1.15 22.16
CA LYS A 124 -25.82 -2.53 22.56
C LYS A 124 -26.37 -3.56 21.57
N ASN A 125 -27.59 -3.37 21.08
CA ASN A 125 -28.21 -4.27 20.11
C ASN A 125 -27.59 -4.16 18.71
N ALA A 126 -27.14 -2.95 18.31
CA ALA A 126 -26.54 -2.73 16.99
C ALA A 126 -25.06 -3.14 16.91
N PHE A 127 -24.26 -2.87 17.96
CA PHE A 127 -22.80 -3.05 17.94
C PHE A 127 -22.29 -4.13 18.89
N GLY A 128 -23.16 -4.73 19.70
CA GLY A 128 -22.82 -5.78 20.66
C GLY A 128 -22.57 -5.27 22.08
N THR A 129 -22.22 -6.20 22.97
CA THR A 129 -22.17 -5.98 24.43
C THR A 129 -20.83 -5.45 24.95
N ASN A 130 -19.81 -5.31 24.09
CA ASN A 130 -18.43 -4.96 24.47
C ASN A 130 -17.93 -5.76 25.69
N THR A 131 -18.30 -7.04 25.77
CA THR A 131 -17.94 -7.93 26.88
C THR A 131 -16.92 -8.94 26.39
N TYR A 132 -15.75 -8.95 26.99
CA TYR A 132 -14.71 -9.93 26.68
C TYR A 132 -14.98 -11.23 27.45
N PRO A 133 -15.06 -12.39 26.77
CA PRO A 133 -15.23 -13.66 27.46
C PRO A 133 -14.05 -13.88 28.41
N ARG A 134 -14.33 -14.13 29.69
CA ARG A 134 -13.30 -14.51 30.64
C ARG A 134 -12.80 -15.92 30.30
N LYS A 135 -11.48 -16.11 30.32
CA LYS A 135 -10.87 -17.44 30.26
C LYS A 135 -11.53 -18.28 31.36
N LYS A 136 -12.20 -19.35 30.96
CA LYS A 136 -12.69 -20.35 31.91
C LYS A 136 -11.46 -20.93 32.58
N GLU A 137 -11.34 -20.79 33.90
CA GLU A 137 -10.35 -21.54 34.63
C GLU A 137 -10.66 -23.02 34.40
N GLU A 138 -9.80 -23.72 33.66
CA GLU A 138 -9.80 -25.17 33.65
C GLU A 138 -9.47 -25.60 35.08
N VAL A 139 -10.50 -25.97 35.84
CA VAL A 139 -10.32 -26.76 37.05
C VAL A 139 -9.67 -28.06 36.57
N SER A 140 -8.34 -28.13 36.66
CA SER A 140 -7.59 -29.35 36.43
C SER A 140 -8.12 -30.39 37.41
N GLY A 141 -8.93 -31.33 36.91
CA GLY A 141 -9.50 -32.40 37.71
C GLY A 141 -8.40 -33.09 38.50
N GLY A 142 -8.57 -33.13 39.82
CA GLY A 142 -7.69 -33.85 40.71
C GLY A 142 -7.60 -35.31 40.29
N PHE A 143 -6.40 -35.71 39.85
CA PHE A 143 -5.97 -37.10 39.78
C PHE A 143 -5.95 -37.65 41.21
N TYR A 144 -7.07 -38.20 41.70
CA TYR A 144 -7.04 -39.09 42.85
C TYR A 144 -6.84 -40.52 42.35
N GLY A 145 -5.67 -41.06 42.72
CA GLY A 145 -5.17 -42.37 42.33
C GLY A 145 -6.14 -43.50 42.65
N LYS A 146 -6.23 -44.42 41.71
CA LYS A 146 -6.83 -45.73 41.87
C LYS A 146 -5.97 -46.49 42.90
N LEU A 147 -6.47 -46.61 44.13
CA LEU A 147 -5.90 -47.53 45.11
C LEU A 147 -6.27 -48.94 44.69
N ASP A 148 -5.24 -49.73 44.36
CA ASP A 148 -5.31 -51.17 44.19
C ASP A 148 -5.97 -51.81 45.42
N LYS A 149 -6.99 -52.63 45.18
CA LYS A 149 -7.48 -53.61 46.14
C LYS A 149 -7.18 -55.01 45.59
N ILE A 150 -6.44 -55.73 46.42
CA ILE A 150 -6.13 -57.16 46.43
C ILE A 150 -7.37 -58.00 46.11
#